data_AF-A0A2M7K612-F1
#
_entry.id   AF-A0A2M7K612-F1
#
_cell.length_a   1.000
_cell.length_b   1.000
_cell.length_c   1.000
_cell.angle_alpha   90.00
_cell.angle_beta   90.00
_cell.angle_gamma   90.00
#
_symmetry.space_group_name_H-M   'P 1'
#
loop_
_entity.id
_entity.type
_entity.pdbx_description
1 polymer ?
#
loop_
_entity_poly.entity_id
_entity_poly.type
_entity_poly.pdbx_seq_one_letter_code
_entity_poly.pdbx_strand_id
1 'polypeptide(L)' 'MVETEEFVLNIPSASRLEKVNIAVVKFPAEIDEFEKAKFTPTPASQIKAPLIAECRSHFECKLLSIYEITDTLELL' A
#
# COMPACT_ATOMS: atom_id res chain seq x y z
N MET A 1 3.26 -6.61 6.39
CA MET A 1 3.86 -5.56 7.26
C MET A 1 4.35 -6.13 8.57
N VAL A 2 3.54 -6.83 9.39
CA VAL A 2 4.00 -7.33 10.70
C VAL A 2 5.18 -8.31 10.57
N GLU A 3 5.11 -9.24 9.63
CA GLU A 3 6.19 -10.22 9.41
C GLU A 3 7.47 -9.60 8.83
N THR A 4 7.31 -8.60 7.94
CA THR A 4 8.43 -8.02 7.19
C THR A 4 9.02 -6.76 7.83
N GLU A 5 8.27 -6.11 8.72
CA GLU A 5 8.54 -4.80 9.33
C GLU A 5 8.81 -3.67 8.32
N GLU A 6 8.52 -3.87 7.04
CA GLU A 6 8.80 -2.94 5.95
C GLU A 6 7.54 -2.73 5.10
N PHE A 7 7.31 -1.47 4.68
CA PHE A 7 6.23 -1.11 3.78
C PHE A 7 6.52 0.20 3.03
N VAL A 8 5.82 0.42 1.92
CA VAL A 8 5.89 1.67 1.14
C VAL A 8 4.55 2.40 1.23
N LEU A 9 4.58 3.66 1.65
CA LEU A 9 3.43 4.56 1.47
C LEU A 9 3.52 5.19 0.08
N ASN A 10 2.67 4.73 -0.84
CA ASN A 10 2.58 5.20 -2.21
C ASN A 10 1.63 6.41 -2.32
N ILE A 11 2.07 7.51 -2.95
CA ILE A 11 1.26 8.72 -3.14
C ILE A 11 0.81 8.82 -4.62
N PRO A 12 -0.41 8.37 -4.97
CA PRO A 12 -0.92 8.45 -6.33
C PRO A 12 -1.39 9.87 -6.68
N SER A 13 -1.49 10.17 -7.98
CA SER A 13 -2.21 11.35 -8.47
C SER A 13 -3.72 11.09 -8.51
N ALA A 14 -4.54 12.15 -8.38
CA ALA A 14 -6.00 12.03 -8.46
C ALA A 14 -6.50 11.37 -9.77
N SER A 15 -5.78 11.57 -10.87
CA SER A 15 -6.06 10.91 -12.16
C SER A 15 -5.94 9.38 -12.13
N ARG A 16 -5.45 8.79 -11.03
CA ARG A 16 -5.27 7.34 -10.85
C ARG A 16 -6.26 6.73 -9.85
N LEU A 17 -7.28 7.50 -9.44
CA LEU A 17 -8.25 7.08 -8.43
C LEU A 17 -8.94 5.74 -8.77
N GLU A 18 -9.28 5.50 -10.04
CA GLU A 18 -9.90 4.24 -10.46
C GLU A 18 -9.00 3.02 -10.22
N LYS A 19 -7.70 3.13 -10.51
CA LYS A 19 -6.72 2.06 -10.24
C LYS A 19 -6.55 1.82 -8.74
N VAL A 20 -6.48 2.90 -7.97
CA VAL A 20 -6.39 2.82 -6.50
C VAL A 20 -7.62 2.12 -5.94
N ASN A 21 -8.82 2.45 -6.44
CA ASN A 21 -10.06 1.80 -6.01
C ASN A 21 -10.04 0.30 -6.27
N ILE A 22 -9.48 -0.16 -7.39
CA ILE A 22 -9.32 -1.59 -7.66
C ILE A 22 -8.44 -2.23 -6.59
N ALA A 23 -7.30 -1.63 -6.25
CA ALA A 23 -6.36 -2.18 -5.26
C ALA A 23 -6.89 -2.18 -3.81
N VAL A 24 -7.96 -1.43 -3.52
CA VAL A 24 -8.60 -1.38 -2.18
C VAL A 24 -9.77 -2.39 -2.06
N VAL A 25 -10.20 -3.00 -3.17
CA VAL A 25 -11.17 -4.10 -3.12
C VAL A 25 -10.56 -5.26 -2.34
N LYS A 26 -11.35 -5.85 -1.44
CA LYS A 26 -10.94 -7.08 -0.73
C LYS A 26 -10.86 -8.23 -1.73
N PHE A 27 -9.65 -8.66 -2.06
CA PHE A 27 -9.42 -9.89 -2.79
C PHE A 27 -9.10 -11.04 -1.83
N PRO A 28 -9.31 -12.31 -2.26
CA PRO A 28 -8.72 -13.47 -1.61
C PRO A 28 -7.19 -13.35 -1.52
N ALA A 29 -6.59 -13.97 -0.50
CA ALA A 29 -5.16 -13.84 -0.20
C ALA A 29 -4.23 -14.35 -1.32
N GLU A 30 -4.73 -15.21 -2.20
CA GLU A 30 -3.99 -15.79 -3.33
C GLU A 30 -3.93 -14.85 -4.54
N ILE A 31 -4.65 -13.72 -4.51
CA ILE A 31 -4.72 -12.78 -5.62
C ILE A 31 -3.83 -11.57 -5.34
N ASP A 32 -2.89 -11.31 -6.25
CA ASP A 32 -2.07 -10.10 -6.22
C ASP A 32 -2.86 -8.87 -6.72
N GLU A 33 -3.10 -7.90 -5.84
CA GLU A 33 -3.79 -6.66 -6.18
C GLU A 33 -3.01 -5.76 -7.14
N PHE A 34 -1.68 -5.84 -7.18
CA PHE A 34 -0.87 -5.10 -8.16
C PHE A 34 -1.19 -5.56 -9.57
N GLU A 35 -1.31 -6.88 -9.78
CA GLU A 35 -1.70 -7.45 -11.07
C GLU A 35 -3.11 -7.02 -11.47
N LYS A 36 -4.07 -7.08 -10.54
CA LYS A 36 -5.47 -6.69 -10.79
C LYS A 36 -5.60 -5.21 -11.12
N ALA A 37 -4.92 -4.34 -10.38
CA ALA A 37 -4.92 -2.90 -10.59
C ALA A 37 -4.01 -2.44 -11.73
N LYS A 38 -3.20 -3.35 -12.30
CA LYS A 38 -2.19 -3.07 -13.34
C LYS A 38 -1.22 -1.98 -12.87
N PHE A 39 -0.68 -2.18 -11.67
CA PHE A 39 0.43 -1.39 -11.14
C PHE A 39 1.76 -2.08 -11.47
N THR A 40 2.79 -1.27 -11.69
CA THR A 40 4.12 -1.77 -12.02
C THR A 40 4.99 -1.73 -10.76
N PRO A 41 5.35 -2.88 -10.16
CA PRO A 41 6.25 -2.91 -9.02
C PRO A 41 7.65 -2.47 -9.45
N THR A 42 8.29 -1.62 -8.65
CA THR A 42 9.65 -1.12 -8.88
C THR A 42 10.48 -1.28 -7.61
N PRO A 43 11.78 -1.62 -7.69
CA PRO A 43 12.62 -1.76 -6.50
C PRO A 43 12.67 -0.47 -5.68
N ALA A 44 12.60 -0.63 -4.35
CA ALA A 44 12.88 0.41 -3.38
C ALA A 44 14.39 0.55 -3.14
N SER A 45 14.81 1.66 -2.54
CA SER A 45 16.23 1.99 -2.33
C SER A 45 16.80 1.49 -1.00
N GLN A 46 15.98 1.36 0.03
CA GLN A 46 16.37 1.04 1.41
C GLN A 46 15.64 -0.17 1.99
N ILE A 47 14.51 -0.59 1.40
CA ILE A 47 13.69 -1.72 1.90
C ILE A 47 13.36 -2.72 0.78
N LYS A 48 12.82 -3.89 1.15
CA LYS A 48 12.47 -4.96 0.20
C LYS A 48 11.08 -4.77 -0.44
N ALA A 49 10.16 -4.10 0.23
CA ALA A 49 8.82 -3.87 -0.29
C ALA A 49 8.86 -2.98 -1.56
N PRO A 50 8.15 -3.34 -2.63
CA PRO A 50 8.23 -2.60 -3.90
C PRO A 50 7.48 -1.27 -3.87
N LEU A 51 7.97 -0.33 -4.66
CA LEU A 51 7.29 0.92 -5.04
C LEU A 51 6.27 0.66 -6.15
N ILE A 52 5.29 1.53 -6.31
CA ILE A 52 4.43 1.60 -7.51
C ILE A 52 5.02 2.65 -8.46
N ALA A 53 5.49 2.23 -9.64
CA ALA A 53 6.12 3.14 -10.63
C ALA A 53 5.22 4.31 -11.04
N GLU A 54 3.91 4.07 -11.00
CA GLU A 54 2.88 5.03 -11.34
C GLU A 54 2.67 6.13 -10.29
N CYS A 55 3.16 5.97 -9.06
CA CYS A 55 3.01 6.99 -8.02
C CYS A 55 4.08 8.09 -8.16
N ARG A 56 3.71 9.34 -7.85
CA ARG A 56 4.63 10.49 -7.99
C ARG A 56 5.63 10.58 -6.84
N SER A 57 5.27 10.03 -5.69
CA SER A 57 6.07 10.06 -4.49
C SER A 57 5.81 8.82 -3.65
N HIS A 58 6.80 8.47 -2.84
CA HIS A 58 6.85 7.24 -2.07
C HIS A 58 7.57 7.53 -0.75
N PHE A 59 7.11 6.91 0.33
CA PHE A 59 7.88 6.84 1.57
C PHE A 59 8.22 5.38 1.85
N GLU A 60 9.51 5.08 1.91
CA GLU A 60 10.02 3.78 2.35
C GLU A 60 10.07 3.77 3.88
N CYS A 61 9.30 2.88 4.48
CA CYS A 61 9.05 2.89 5.91
C CYS A 61 9.48 1.57 6.56
N LYS A 62 10.03 1.70 7.77
CA LYS A 62 10.19 0.59 8.71
C LYS A 62 9.15 0.73 9.81
N LEU A 63 8.55 -0.39 10.21
CA LEU A 63 7.61 -0.46 11.32
C LEU A 63 8.34 -0.12 12.62
N LEU A 64 7.83 0.88 13.35
CA LEU A 64 8.39 1.29 14.64
C LEU A 64 7.65 0.62 15.80
N SER A 65 6.32 0.72 15.78
CA SER A 65 5.42 0.24 16.83
C SER A 65 4.06 -0.11 16.22
N ILE A 66 3.34 -1.04 16.85
CA ILE A 66 1.92 -1.30 16.60
C ILE A 66 1.17 -1.00 17.89
N TYR A 67 0.16 -0.13 17.80
CA TYR A 67 -0.75 0.17 18.90
C TYR A 67 -2.13 -0.36 18.54
N GLU A 68 -2.70 -1.21 19.38
CA GLU A 68 -4.07 -1.68 19.25
C GLU A 68 -5.03 -0.63 19.81
N ILE A 69 -6.00 -0.21 19.00
CA ILE A 69 -7.02 0.77 19.37
C ILE A 69 -8.37 0.02 19.37
N THR A 70 -9.00 -0.08 20.53
CA THR A 70 -10.26 -0.84 20.73
C THR A 70 -11.52 -0.02 20.52
N ASP A 71 -11.42 1.31 20.58
CA ASP A 71 -12.56 2.22 20.48
C ASP A 71 -12.40 3.16 19.28
N THR A 72 -13.15 2.90 18.20
CA THR A 72 -13.28 3.81 17.06
C THR A 72 -14.66 4.47 17.09
N LEU A 73 -14.70 5.80 17.20
CA LEU A 73 -15.90 6.59 16.92
C LEU A 73 -16.17 6.52 15.42
N GLU A 74 -17.17 5.77 15.01
CA GLU A 74 -17.71 5.86 13.65
C GLU A 74 -18.43 7.20 13.50
N LEU A 75 -17.76 8.16 12.85
CA LEU A 75 -18.41 9.38 12.37
C LEU A 75 -19.26 8.99 11.15
N LEU A 76 -20.57 8.87 11.37
CA LEU A 76 -21.60 8.87 10.32
C LEU A 76 -21.71 10.25 9.66
#